data_AF-Q49UG5-F1
#
_entry.id   AF-Q49UG5-F1
#
_cell.length_a   1.000
_cell.length_b   1.000
_cell.length_c   1.000
_cell.angle_alpha   90.00
_cell.angle_beta   90.00
_cell.angle_gamma   90.00
#
_symmetry.space_group_name_H-M   'P 1'
#
loop_
_entity.id
_entity.type
_entity.pdbx_description
1 polymer ?
#
loop_
_entity_poly.entity_id
_entity_poly.type
_entity_poly.pdbx_seq_one_letter_code
_entity_poly.pdbx_strand_id
1 'polypeptide(L)' 'MRVNHASTLSVGYFVSYLNLVMVSREVTLKEATIYMEKEFFKGNIHQYGESTENNYKQAIQELK' A
#
# COMPACT_ATOMS: atom_id res chain seq x y z
N MET A 1 19.37 -22.50 -6.11
CA MET A 1 18.23 -22.04 -5.28
C MET A 1 17.95 -20.59 -5.67
N ARG A 2 16.86 -20.31 -6.39
CA ARG A 2 16.49 -18.92 -6.77
C ARG A 2 15.81 -18.30 -5.56
N VAL A 3 16.52 -17.43 -4.84
CA VAL A 3 15.94 -16.64 -3.75
C VAL A 3 15.08 -15.55 -4.41
N ASN A 4 13.79 -15.83 -4.58
CA ASN A 4 12.80 -14.84 -5.00
C ASN A 4 12.60 -13.84 -3.85
N HIS A 5 13.51 -12.88 -3.70
CA HIS A 5 13.40 -11.80 -2.72
C HIS A 5 12.59 -10.62 -3.27
N ALA A 6 11.51 -10.89 -4.01
CA ALA A 6 10.44 -9.91 -4.14
C ALA A 6 9.68 -9.96 -2.81
N SER A 7 10.24 -9.31 -1.79
CA SER A 7 9.66 -9.28 -0.44
C SER A 7 8.25 -8.75 -0.54
N THR A 8 7.26 -9.62 -0.37
CA THR A 8 5.86 -9.21 -0.23
C THR A 8 5.80 -8.12 0.83
N LEU A 9 5.36 -6.92 0.45
CA LEU A 9 5.24 -5.81 1.40
C LEU A 9 4.16 -6.16 2.42
N SER A 10 4.48 -5.99 3.70
CA SER A 10 3.58 -6.34 4.78
C SER A 10 2.44 -5.34 4.93
N VAL A 11 1.38 -5.75 5.64
CA VAL A 11 0.28 -4.85 6.03
C VAL A 11 0.81 -3.62 6.78
N GLY A 12 1.72 -3.83 7.73
CA GLY A 12 2.32 -2.76 8.53
C GLY A 12 3.11 -1.72 7.73
N TYR A 13 3.71 -2.13 6.60
CA TYR A 13 4.33 -1.19 5.66
C TYR A 13 3.27 -0.25 5.07
N PHE A 14 2.16 -0.80 4.57
CA PHE A 14 1.09 -0.02 3.96
C PHE A 14 0.39 0.89 4.97
N VAL A 15 0.14 0.42 6.18
CA VAL A 15 -0.41 1.24 7.28
C VAL A 15 0.50 2.43 7.56
N SER A 16 1.80 2.18 7.71
CA SER A 16 2.79 3.24 8.01
C SER A 16 2.89 4.25 6.87
N TYR A 17 2.88 3.79 5.62
CA TYR A 17 2.93 4.67 4.45
C TYR A 17 1.66 5.51 4.33
N LEU A 18 0.47 4.90 4.44
CA LEU A 18 -0.80 5.62 4.36
C LEU A 18 -0.91 6.67 5.46
N ASN A 19 -0.50 6.34 6.70
CA ASN A 19 -0.41 7.31 7.79
C ASN A 19 0.55 8.45 7.47
N LEU A 20 1.74 8.15 6.94
CA LEU A 20 2.69 9.18 6.53
C LEU A 20 2.10 10.11 5.47
N VAL A 21 1.40 9.58 4.47
CA VAL A 21 0.74 10.37 3.42
C VAL A 21 -0.38 11.23 4.00
N MET A 22 -1.24 10.67 4.85
CA MET A 22 -2.32 11.40 5.50
C MET A 22 -1.77 12.57 6.34
N VAL A 23 -0.74 12.33 7.15
CA VAL A 23 -0.14 13.36 8.01
C VAL A 23 0.63 14.39 7.19
N SER A 24 1.45 13.95 6.23
CA SER A 24 2.31 14.87 5.46
C SER A 24 1.56 15.78 4.49
N ARG A 25 0.37 15.35 4.05
CA ARG A 25 -0.45 16.09 3.09
C ARG A 25 -1.75 16.62 3.69
N GLU A 26 -2.02 16.34 4.97
CA GLU A 26 -3.27 16.65 5.67
C GLU A 26 -4.51 16.17 4.89
N VAL A 27 -4.43 14.95 4.34
CA VAL A 27 -5.47 14.35 3.50
C VAL A 27 -6.18 13.20 4.21
N THR A 28 -7.38 12.89 3.75
CA THR A 28 -8.16 11.75 4.24
C THR A 28 -7.57 10.42 3.78
N LEU A 29 -7.96 9.32 4.44
CA LEU A 29 -7.59 7.96 4.02
C LEU A 29 -7.92 7.69 2.55
N LYS A 30 -9.07 8.19 2.08
CA LYS A 30 -9.51 8.03 0.68
C LYS A 30 -8.57 8.72 -0.31
N GLU A 31 -8.06 9.88 0.03
CA GLU A 31 -7.12 10.61 -0.81
C GLU A 31 -5.72 9.99 -0.74
N ALA A 32 -5.32 9.49 0.43
CA ALA A 32 -4.06 8.77 0.61
C ALA A 32 -4.01 7.45 -0.18
N THR A 33 -5.13 6.70 -0.25
CA THR A 33 -5.22 5.48 -1.08
C THR A 33 -5.15 5.80 -2.57
N ILE A 34 -5.88 6.82 -3.05
CA ILE A 34 -5.78 7.27 -4.45
C ILE A 34 -4.34 7.67 -4.79
N TYR A 35 -3.68 8.40 -3.88
CA TYR A 35 -2.29 8.80 -4.05
C TYR A 35 -1.35 7.59 -4.13
N MET A 36 -1.49 6.62 -3.23
CA MET A 36 -0.67 5.41 -3.25
C MET A 36 -0.92 4.57 -4.51
N GLU A 37 -2.17 4.40 -4.95
CA GLU A 37 -2.49 3.67 -6.18
C GLU A 37 -1.85 4.30 -7.42
N LYS A 38 -1.80 5.62 -7.46
CA LYS A 38 -1.16 6.35 -8.55
C LYS A 38 0.37 6.31 -8.49
N GLU A 39 0.97 6.57 -7.33
CA GLU A 39 2.43 6.73 -7.21
C GLU A 39 3.16 5.41 -6.95
N PHE A 40 2.61 4.56 -6.09
CA PHE A 40 3.24 3.30 -5.69
C PHE A 40 2.90 2.17 -6.68
N PHE A 41 1.61 2.00 -6.99
CA PHE A 41 1.13 0.98 -7.92
C PHE A 41 1.15 1.41 -9.39
N LYS A 42 1.45 2.69 -9.69
CA LYS A 42 1.48 3.23 -11.06
C LYS A 42 0.18 2.96 -11.84
N GLY A 43 -0.96 2.89 -11.14
CA GLY A 43 -2.26 2.54 -11.70
C GLY A 43 -2.51 1.04 -11.91
N ASN A 44 -1.59 0.16 -11.48
CA ASN A 44 -1.74 -1.30 -11.53
C ASN A 44 -1.51 -1.94 -10.15
N ILE A 45 -2.60 -2.16 -9.43
CA ILE A 45 -2.59 -2.78 -8.09
C ILE A 45 -2.00 -4.20 -8.11
N HIS A 46 -2.07 -4.91 -9.25
CA HIS A 46 -1.54 -6.26 -9.39
C HIS A 46 -0.03 -6.30 -9.72
N GLN A 47 0.63 -5.15 -9.88
CA GLN A 47 2.03 -5.04 -10.28
C GLN A 47 2.99 -5.86 -9.38
N TYR A 48 2.66 -5.96 -8.08
CA TYR A 48 3.50 -6.59 -7.07
C TYR A 48 2.94 -7.94 -6.58
N GLY A 49 1.97 -8.50 -7.31
CA GLY A 49 1.34 -9.79 -7.00
C GLY A 49 0.20 -9.72 -5.98
N GLU A 50 -0.60 -10.78 -5.94
CA GLU A 50 -1.81 -10.89 -5.12
C GLU A 50 -1.56 -10.72 -3.62
N SER A 51 -0.43 -11.23 -3.11
CA SER A 51 -0.11 -11.09 -1.69
C SER A 51 0.10 -9.62 -1.29
N THR A 52 0.69 -8.82 -2.17
CA THR A 52 0.89 -7.38 -1.93
C THR A 52 -0.44 -6.63 -1.99
N GLU A 53 -1.29 -6.97 -2.96
CA GLU A 53 -2.64 -6.42 -3.06
C GLU A 53 -3.50 -6.76 -1.81
N ASN A 54 -3.46 -8.00 -1.35
CA ASN A 54 -4.19 -8.43 -0.16
C ASN A 54 -3.70 -7.67 1.08
N ASN A 55 -2.39 -7.51 1.24
CA ASN A 55 -1.82 -6.75 2.35
C ASN A 55 -2.19 -5.26 2.29
N TYR A 56 -2.24 -4.68 1.09
CA TYR A 56 -2.70 -3.31 0.88
C TYR A 56 -4.18 -3.15 1.26
N LYS A 57 -5.05 -4.05 0.79
CA LYS A 57 -6.49 -4.04 1.14
C LYS A 57 -6.71 -4.19 2.64
N GLN A 58 -5.95 -5.06 3.30
CA GLN A 58 -6.02 -5.23 4.75
C GLN A 58 -5.59 -3.96 5.49
N ALA A 59 -4.53 -3.29 5.03
CA ALA A 59 -4.08 -2.03 5.64
C ALA A 59 -5.14 -0.92 5.56
N ILE A 60 -5.88 -0.84 4.44
CA ILE A 60 -7.01 0.09 4.32
C ILE A 60 -8.12 -0.23 5.33
N GLN A 61 -8.41 -1.52 5.55
CA GLN A 61 -9.41 -1.94 6.54
C GLN A 61 -8.98 -1.63 7.97
N GLU A 62 -7.69 -1.76 8.30
CA GLU A 62 -7.15 -1.42 9.63
C GLU A 62 -7.20 0.09 9.92
N LEU A 63 -7.17 0.94 8.88
CA LEU A 63 -7.22 2.39 9.00
C LEU A 63 -8.63 2.99 8.89
N LYS A 64 -9.64 2.18 8.56
CA LYS A 64 -11.03 2.61 8.37
C LYS A 64 -11.80 2.70 9.68
#